data_AF-A0A3P8ZZ29-F1
#
_entry.id   AF-A0A3P8ZZ29-F1
#
_cell.length_a   1.000
_cell.length_b   1.000
_cell.length_c   1.000
_cell.angle_alpha   90.00
_cell.angle_beta   90.00
_cell.angle_gamma   90.00
#
_symmetry.space_group_name_H-M   'P 1'
#
loop_
_entity.id
_entity.type
_entity.pdbx_description
1 polymer ?
#
loop_
_entity_poly.entity_id
_entity_poly.type
_entity_poly.pdbx_seq_one_letter_code
_entity_poly.pdbx_strand_id
1 'polypeptide(L)'
;MVLWVESFQRFCQSHAFWFLLLVYVLFTIFGSLLFMAIEQPQGNQFQAQVLEVRRRFLRENRCVQEGGLDIFLKKVYANGYRNVAILHAGENKWSWDFTSSVFFVVNILATSGYSDSNPLTDGAKLFCVFYSLLGIPLTLFVLSCLSDLLLPVVTRGPVRHLQTHWGLPRRQAALLHVSLLGLVMVMVLLLLPAVILCYLVPGWIFLDALFFCVMTLSTVGEGNYLLGREHSEEAQEGLEFFTTCESRRSGVGGQFDFSPGFFWCPFQTFGNRNESGIDPNTVGPPDKLYTFLPPLVPLL
;
A
#
# COMPACT_ATOMS: atom_id res chain seq x y z
N MET A 1 36.76 38.71 -21.11
CA MET A 1 35.71 38.31 -20.14
C MET A 1 34.95 37.08 -20.61
N VAL A 2 34.39 37.06 -21.83
CA VAL A 2 33.64 35.90 -22.40
C VAL A 2 34.44 34.59 -22.48
N LEU A 3 35.70 34.62 -22.92
CA LEU A 3 36.59 33.44 -22.97
C LEU A 3 36.94 32.86 -21.59
N TRP A 4 36.97 33.71 -20.55
CA TRP A 4 37.27 33.29 -19.18
C TRP A 4 36.05 32.61 -18.53
N VAL A 5 34.85 33.11 -18.83
CA VAL A 5 33.58 32.50 -18.43
C VAL A 5 33.39 31.14 -19.09
N GLU A 6 33.70 30.99 -20.39
CA GLU A 6 33.62 29.69 -21.06
C GLU A 6 34.67 28.68 -20.55
N SER A 7 35.89 29.13 -20.27
CA SER A 7 36.94 28.25 -19.72
C SER A 7 36.58 27.79 -18.30
N PHE A 8 36.07 28.70 -17.47
CA PHE A 8 35.57 28.39 -16.13
C PHE A 8 34.34 27.47 -16.18
N GLN A 9 33.43 27.66 -17.12
CA GLN A 9 32.24 26.83 -17.29
C GLN A 9 32.58 25.41 -17.77
N ARG A 10 33.58 25.25 -18.66
CA ARG A 10 34.09 23.92 -19.06
C ARG A 10 34.86 23.23 -17.94
N PHE A 11 35.63 23.97 -17.14
CA PHE A 11 36.29 23.45 -15.94
C PHE A 11 35.27 23.00 -14.89
N CYS A 12 34.25 23.82 -14.63
CA CYS A 12 33.13 23.48 -13.77
C CYS A 12 32.36 22.28 -14.30
N GLN A 13 32.08 22.15 -15.61
CA GLN A 13 31.42 20.95 -16.16
C GLN A 13 32.29 19.69 -16.05
N SER A 14 33.60 19.80 -16.22
CA SER A 14 34.56 18.70 -16.08
C SER A 14 34.70 18.19 -14.64
N HIS A 15 34.66 19.10 -13.66
CA HIS A 15 34.79 18.76 -12.23
C HIS A 15 33.45 18.69 -11.47
N ALA A 16 32.34 19.14 -12.06
CA ALA A 16 31.01 19.10 -11.45
C ALA A 16 30.60 17.67 -11.13
N PHE A 17 30.90 16.71 -12.02
CA PHE A 17 30.61 15.30 -11.77
C PHE A 17 31.30 14.82 -10.48
N TRP A 18 32.61 15.09 -10.35
CA TRP A 18 33.40 14.68 -9.19
C TRP A 18 32.97 15.41 -7.90
N PHE A 19 32.59 16.68 -7.99
CA PHE A 19 32.07 17.44 -6.87
C PHE A 19 30.69 16.92 -6.43
N LEU A 20 29.76 16.67 -7.37
CA LEU A 20 28.46 16.08 -7.09
C LEU A 20 28.60 14.68 -6.48
N LEU A 21 29.51 13.87 -7.02
CA LEU A 21 29.84 12.55 -6.48
C LEU A 21 30.35 12.65 -5.03
N LEU A 22 31.28 13.58 -4.76
CA LEU A 22 31.79 13.81 -3.41
C LEU A 22 30.67 14.22 -2.46
N VAL A 23 29.82 15.17 -2.84
CA VAL A 23 28.68 15.62 -2.02
C VAL A 23 27.72 14.46 -1.75
N TYR A 24 27.41 13.64 -2.76
CA TYR A 24 26.55 12.47 -2.61
C TYR A 24 27.15 11.44 -1.64
N VAL A 25 28.44 11.13 -1.77
CA VAL A 25 29.14 10.20 -0.86
C VAL A 25 29.16 10.74 0.57
N LEU A 26 29.40 12.04 0.75
CA LEU A 26 29.34 12.65 2.09
C LEU A 26 27.93 12.61 2.68
N PHE A 27 26.90 12.84 1.86
CA PHE A 27 25.50 12.74 2.28
C PHE A 27 25.12 11.33 2.73
N THR A 28 25.54 10.29 1.99
CA THR A 28 25.28 8.89 2.39
C THR A 28 26.04 8.47 3.63
N ILE A 29 27.30 8.89 3.79
CA ILE A 29 28.09 8.66 5.02
C ILE A 29 27.41 9.32 6.21
N PHE A 30 26.99 10.58 6.06
CA PHE A 30 26.29 11.30 7.12
C PHE A 30 25.00 10.59 7.54
N GLY A 31 24.14 10.21 6.59
CA GLY A 31 22.92 9.45 6.88
C GLY A 31 23.20 8.11 7.57
N SER A 32 24.23 7.38 7.12
CA SER A 32 24.63 6.10 7.69
C SER A 32 25.09 6.23 9.15
N LEU A 33 25.91 7.24 9.45
CA LEU A 33 26.37 7.51 10.81
C LEU A 33 25.22 7.94 11.72
N LEU A 34 24.28 8.73 11.20
CA LEU A 34 23.09 9.16 11.94
C LEU A 34 22.21 7.97 12.31
N PHE A 35 21.86 7.11 11.34
CA PHE A 35 21.09 5.90 11.61
C PHE A 35 21.83 4.95 12.54
N MET A 36 23.14 4.76 12.37
CA MET A 36 23.93 3.96 13.31
C MET A 36 23.88 4.53 14.73
N ALA A 37 23.97 5.85 14.91
CA ALA A 37 23.92 6.45 16.24
C ALA A 37 22.54 6.30 16.92
N ILE A 38 21.46 6.37 16.13
CA ILE A 38 20.08 6.31 16.64
C ILE A 38 19.62 4.85 16.85
N GLU A 39 19.81 3.99 15.85
CA GLU A 39 19.24 2.63 15.84
C GLU A 39 20.09 1.60 16.58
N GLN A 40 21.42 1.77 16.65
CA GLN A 40 22.30 0.80 17.33
C GLN A 40 21.95 0.58 18.82
N PRO A 41 21.72 1.61 19.66
CA PRO A 41 21.35 1.37 21.05
C PRO A 41 20.01 0.65 21.18
N GLN A 42 19.04 1.02 20.34
CA GLN A 42 17.71 0.42 20.33
C GLN A 42 17.75 -1.05 19.87
N GLY A 43 18.49 -1.34 18.79
CA GLY A 43 18.71 -2.68 18.28
C GLY A 43 19.36 -3.61 19.30
N ASN A 44 20.34 -3.12 20.06
CA ASN A 44 20.97 -3.88 21.14
C ASN A 44 19.97 -4.22 22.27
N GLN A 45 19.08 -3.29 22.61
CA GLN A 45 18.03 -3.54 23.61
C GLN A 45 17.04 -4.59 23.14
N PHE A 46 16.55 -4.49 21.90
CA PHE A 46 15.66 -5.49 21.32
C PHE A 46 16.30 -6.88 21.27
N GLN A 47 17.57 -6.97 20.86
CA GLN A 47 18.30 -8.24 20.87
C GLN A 47 18.42 -8.82 22.29
N ALA A 48 18.68 -7.97 23.29
CA ALA A 48 18.75 -8.40 24.68
C ALA A 48 17.40 -8.94 25.19
N GLN A 49 16.28 -8.29 24.82
CA GLN A 49 14.93 -8.76 25.17
C GLN A 49 14.62 -10.12 24.55
N VAL A 50 14.89 -10.31 23.25
CA VAL A 50 14.68 -11.59 22.56
C VAL A 50 15.52 -12.70 23.18
N LEU A 51 16.78 -12.39 23.51
CA LEU A 51 17.67 -13.36 24.15
C LEU A 51 17.18 -13.72 25.56
N GLU A 52 16.61 -12.76 26.30
CA GLU A 52 16.03 -13.03 27.61
C GLU A 52 14.78 -13.91 27.53
N VAL A 53 13.89 -13.66 26.56
CA VAL A 53 12.73 -14.53 26.30
C VAL A 53 13.18 -15.95 25.96
N ARG A 54 14.18 -16.11 25.10
CA ARG A 54 14.78 -17.42 24.76
C ARG A 54 15.31 -18.13 26.01
N ARG A 55 16.07 -17.43 26.85
CA ARG A 55 16.63 -18.00 28.09
C ARG A 55 15.54 -18.39 29.08
N ARG A 56 14.50 -17.57 29.22
CA ARG A 56 13.35 -17.86 30.08
C ARG A 56 12.63 -19.14 29.64
N PHE A 57 12.36 -19.25 28.34
CA PHE A 57 11.69 -20.42 27.76
C PHE A 57 12.47 -21.72 28.02
N LEU A 58 13.80 -21.72 27.82
CA LEU A 58 14.66 -22.88 28.09
C LEU A 58 14.75 -23.23 29.59
N ARG A 59 14.66 -22.22 30.47
CA ARG A 59 14.66 -22.43 31.93
C ARG A 59 13.36 -23.09 32.41
N GLU A 60 12.24 -22.67 31.86
CA GLU A 60 10.91 -23.21 32.17
C GLU A 60 10.70 -24.60 31.55
N ASN A 61 11.31 -24.87 30.38
CA ASN A 61 11.13 -26.10 29.63
C ASN A 61 12.43 -26.89 29.50
N ARG A 62 12.84 -27.59 30.57
CA ARG A 62 14.07 -28.40 30.59
C ARG A 62 14.09 -29.55 29.57
N CYS A 63 12.94 -29.95 29.04
CA CYS A 63 12.82 -30.98 28.01
C CYS A 63 13.21 -30.49 26.61
N VAL A 64 13.35 -29.18 26.40
CA VAL A 64 13.72 -28.60 25.10
C VAL A 64 15.22 -28.36 25.06
N GLN A 65 15.89 -29.03 24.12
CA GLN A 65 17.32 -28.80 23.88
C GLN A 65 17.51 -27.47 23.14
N GLU A 66 18.53 -26.70 23.54
CA GLU A 66 18.85 -25.38 22.96
C GLU A 66 19.03 -25.44 21.43
N GLY A 67 19.79 -26.42 20.92
CA GLY A 67 19.97 -26.60 19.48
C GLY A 67 18.68 -26.98 18.74
N GLY A 68 17.77 -27.72 19.38
CA GLY A 68 16.46 -28.05 18.82
C GLY A 68 15.57 -26.81 18.70
N LEU A 69 15.59 -25.95 19.71
CA LEU A 69 14.90 -24.66 19.69
C LEU A 69 15.46 -23.74 18.60
N ASP A 70 16.77 -23.67 18.42
CA ASP A 70 17.38 -22.82 17.39
C ASP A 70 17.03 -23.30 15.97
N ILE A 71 16.99 -24.62 15.73
CA ILE A 71 16.53 -25.18 14.45
C ILE A 71 15.05 -24.84 14.23
N PHE A 72 14.23 -24.95 15.28
CA PHE A 72 12.82 -24.59 15.22
C PHE A 72 12.63 -23.11 14.92
N LEU A 73 13.25 -22.21 15.68
CA LEU A 73 13.19 -20.76 15.49
C LEU A 73 13.71 -20.35 14.11
N LYS A 74 14.80 -20.95 13.64
CA LYS A 74 15.31 -20.71 12.28
C LYS A 74 14.31 -21.15 11.21
N LYS A 75 13.63 -22.28 11.39
CA LYS A 75 12.57 -22.73 10.48
C LYS A 75 11.33 -21.84 10.54
N VAL A 76 10.91 -21.42 11.73
CA VAL A 76 9.78 -20.51 11.92
C VAL A 76 10.07 -19.15 11.30
N TYR A 77 11.26 -18.60 11.51
CA TYR A 77 11.69 -17.33 10.93
C TYR A 77 11.79 -17.41 9.40
N ALA A 78 12.43 -18.47 8.87
CA ALA A 78 12.57 -18.67 7.43
C ALA A 78 11.23 -18.89 6.71
N ASN A 79 10.23 -19.47 7.39
CA ASN A 79 8.90 -19.69 6.84
C ASN A 79 7.93 -18.52 7.12
N GLY A 80 8.17 -17.72 8.16
CA GLY A 80 7.44 -16.48 8.42
C GLY A 80 7.64 -15.46 7.29
N TYR A 81 8.83 -15.42 6.69
CA TYR A 81 9.11 -14.65 5.46
C TYR A 81 8.36 -15.15 4.21
N ARG A 82 7.77 -16.35 4.27
CA ARG A 82 6.96 -16.93 3.17
C ARG A 82 5.45 -16.69 3.38
N ASN A 83 5.06 -15.82 4.31
CA ASN A 83 3.67 -15.55 4.77
C ASN A 83 2.89 -16.78 5.20
N VAL A 84 3.56 -17.88 5.49
CA VAL A 84 2.90 -18.99 6.16
C VAL A 84 2.83 -18.58 7.62
N ALA A 85 1.73 -17.95 8.02
CA ALA A 85 1.46 -17.61 9.40
C ALA A 85 1.30 -18.91 10.21
N ILE A 86 2.43 -19.47 10.67
CA ILE A 86 2.48 -20.74 11.41
C ILE A 86 1.62 -20.67 12.68
N LEU A 87 1.48 -19.48 13.26
CA LEU A 87 0.66 -19.21 14.45
C LEU A 87 -0.85 -19.16 14.15
N HIS A 88 -1.24 -18.96 12.89
CA HIS A 88 -2.64 -18.90 12.44
C HIS A 88 -2.94 -19.97 11.38
N ALA A 89 -2.22 -21.10 11.37
CA ALA A 89 -2.37 -22.15 10.36
C ALA A 89 -3.78 -22.79 10.30
N GLY A 90 -4.66 -22.49 11.27
CA GLY A 90 -6.08 -22.88 11.28
C GLY A 90 -7.05 -21.80 10.78
N GLU A 91 -6.59 -20.58 10.56
CA GLU A 91 -7.38 -19.50 9.96
C GLU A 91 -7.00 -19.44 8.47
N ASN A 92 -7.97 -19.62 7.57
CA ASN A 92 -7.77 -19.46 6.12
C ASN A 92 -7.51 -17.98 5.78
N LYS A 93 -6.33 -17.47 6.15
CA LYS A 93 -5.82 -16.16 5.76
C LYS A 93 -5.25 -16.30 4.35
N TRP A 94 -6.03 -15.87 3.37
CA TRP A 94 -5.78 -16.04 1.95
C TRP A 94 -4.51 -15.29 1.54
N SER A 95 -3.48 -16.01 1.08
CA SER A 95 -2.20 -15.40 0.66
C SER A 95 -2.23 -14.84 -0.78
N TRP A 96 -3.19 -15.25 -1.61
CA TRP A 96 -3.30 -14.89 -3.04
C TRP A 96 -4.75 -14.99 -3.53
N ASP A 97 -5.56 -13.98 -3.24
CA ASP A 97 -6.82 -13.69 -3.94
C ASP A 97 -6.58 -12.72 -5.11
N PHE A 98 -7.60 -12.44 -5.93
CA PHE A 98 -7.46 -11.55 -7.07
C PHE A 98 -7.02 -10.14 -6.66
N THR A 99 -7.57 -9.61 -5.57
CA THR A 99 -7.27 -8.24 -5.12
C THR A 99 -5.85 -8.14 -4.60
N SER A 100 -5.40 -9.08 -3.76
CA SER A 100 -4.00 -9.15 -3.32
C SER A 100 -3.04 -9.35 -4.49
N SER A 101 -3.45 -10.09 -5.53
CA SER A 101 -2.65 -10.30 -6.74
C SER A 101 -2.51 -9.02 -7.57
N VAL A 102 -3.60 -8.23 -7.70
CA VAL A 102 -3.57 -6.92 -8.36
C VAL A 102 -2.68 -5.96 -7.57
N PHE A 103 -2.83 -5.91 -6.24
CA PHE A 103 -2.00 -5.09 -5.38
C PHE A 103 -0.51 -5.44 -5.51
N PHE A 104 -0.17 -6.73 -5.50
CA PHE A 104 1.19 -7.21 -5.74
C PHE A 104 1.74 -6.75 -7.09
N VAL A 105 0.96 -6.89 -8.17
CA VAL A 105 1.34 -6.44 -9.52
C VAL A 105 1.54 -4.93 -9.58
N VAL A 106 0.63 -4.14 -8.98
CA VAL A 106 0.75 -2.69 -8.91
C VAL A 106 2.03 -2.28 -8.18
N ASN A 107 2.36 -2.92 -7.06
CA ASN A 107 3.58 -2.62 -6.30
C ASN A 107 4.88 -2.98 -7.05
N ILE A 108 4.87 -4.06 -7.82
CA ILE A 108 5.98 -4.40 -8.72
C ILE A 108 6.16 -3.33 -9.80
N LEU A 109 5.06 -2.97 -10.48
CA LEU A 109 5.10 -2.01 -11.57
C LEU A 109 5.41 -0.59 -11.11
N ALA A 110 4.99 -0.24 -9.89
CA ALA A 110 5.32 1.02 -9.22
C ALA A 110 6.73 1.01 -8.60
N THR A 111 7.46 -0.11 -8.69
CA THR A 111 8.80 -0.30 -8.12
C THR A 111 8.89 -0.08 -6.60
N SER A 112 7.76 -0.13 -5.89
CA SER A 112 7.71 0.15 -4.46
C SER A 112 8.21 -1.03 -3.62
N GLY A 113 8.02 -2.27 -4.07
CA GLY A 113 8.62 -3.43 -3.39
C GLY A 113 7.98 -3.83 -2.05
N TYR A 114 6.73 -3.44 -1.79
CA TYR A 114 5.94 -3.91 -0.64
C TYR A 114 5.59 -5.39 -0.76
N SER A 115 6.53 -6.27 -0.44
CA SER A 115 6.32 -7.71 -0.54
C SER A 115 6.35 -8.37 0.82
N ASP A 116 5.26 -8.19 1.55
CA ASP A 116 4.82 -9.22 2.47
C ASP A 116 4.69 -10.51 1.64
N SER A 117 3.90 -10.52 0.55
CA SER A 117 3.70 -11.68 -0.34
C SER A 117 4.70 -11.80 -1.51
N ASN A 118 5.71 -12.67 -1.37
CA ASN A 118 6.64 -13.03 -2.45
C ASN A 118 6.21 -14.33 -3.19
N PRO A 119 6.40 -14.43 -4.52
CA PRO A 119 6.04 -15.63 -5.28
C PRO A 119 6.91 -16.82 -4.84
N LEU A 120 6.24 -17.89 -4.42
CA LEU A 120 6.90 -19.07 -3.85
C LEU A 120 7.46 -20.00 -4.94
N THR A 121 6.73 -20.15 -6.04
CA THR A 121 7.07 -21.08 -7.13
C THR A 121 8.11 -20.48 -8.07
N ASP A 122 9.02 -21.32 -8.56
CA ASP A 122 10.07 -20.85 -9.48
C ASP A 122 9.49 -20.37 -10.82
N GLY A 123 8.37 -20.95 -11.26
CA GLY A 123 7.61 -20.47 -12.42
C GLY A 123 7.07 -19.06 -12.24
N ALA A 124 6.46 -18.74 -11.08
CA ALA A 124 5.96 -17.39 -10.80
C ALA A 124 7.08 -16.36 -10.65
N LYS A 125 8.24 -16.75 -10.09
CA LYS A 125 9.43 -15.89 -10.05
C LYS A 125 9.92 -15.56 -11.45
N LEU A 126 10.04 -16.56 -12.32
CA LEU A 126 10.49 -16.36 -13.69
C LEU A 126 9.50 -15.47 -14.47
N PHE A 127 8.20 -15.71 -14.31
CA PHE A 127 7.16 -14.86 -14.88
C PHE A 127 7.29 -13.41 -14.38
N CYS A 128 7.46 -13.21 -13.06
CA CYS A 128 7.63 -11.90 -12.45
C CYS A 128 8.81 -11.12 -13.04
N VAL A 129 9.94 -11.79 -13.31
CA VAL A 129 11.11 -11.17 -13.95
C VAL A 129 10.75 -10.62 -15.34
N PHE A 130 10.19 -11.46 -16.21
CA PHE A 130 9.81 -11.03 -17.56
C PHE A 130 8.70 -9.97 -17.56
N TYR A 131 7.72 -10.14 -16.67
CA TYR A 131 6.63 -9.19 -16.49
C TYR A 131 7.15 -7.82 -16.06
N SER A 132 8.09 -7.76 -15.12
CA SER A 132 8.67 -6.49 -14.65
C SER A 132 9.51 -5.80 -15.72
N LEU A 133 10.27 -6.58 -16.52
CA LEU A 133 11.10 -6.03 -17.60
C LEU A 133 10.29 -5.29 -18.67
N LEU A 134 9.07 -5.75 -18.97
CA LEU A 134 8.19 -5.10 -19.94
C LEU A 134 7.23 -4.10 -19.28
N GLY A 135 6.77 -4.42 -18.08
CA GLY A 135 5.79 -3.65 -17.34
C GLY A 135 6.32 -2.31 -16.84
N ILE A 136 7.53 -2.28 -16.25
CA ILE A 136 8.08 -1.03 -15.69
C ILE A 136 8.27 0.04 -16.80
N PRO A 137 8.90 -0.26 -17.96
CA PRO A 137 8.98 0.71 -19.06
C PRO A 137 7.62 1.17 -19.58
N LEU A 138 6.65 0.25 -19.68
CA LEU A 138 5.29 0.58 -20.08
C LEU A 138 4.62 1.54 -19.07
N THR A 139 4.77 1.28 -17.77
CA THR A 139 4.26 2.15 -16.71
C THR A 139 4.89 3.55 -16.80
N LEU A 140 6.21 3.64 -17.00
CA LEU A 140 6.90 4.93 -17.18
C LEU A 140 6.42 5.68 -18.43
N PHE A 141 6.17 4.96 -19.52
CA PHE A 141 5.60 5.54 -20.74
C PHE A 141 4.19 6.10 -20.49
N VAL A 142 3.32 5.31 -19.85
CA VAL A 142 1.95 5.74 -19.50
C VAL A 142 1.97 6.96 -18.56
N LEU A 143 2.85 6.95 -17.54
CA LEU A 143 3.04 8.09 -16.64
C LEU A 143 3.52 9.34 -17.39
N SER A 144 4.40 9.18 -18.37
CA SER A 144 4.87 10.28 -19.22
C SER A 144 3.72 10.89 -20.02
N CYS A 145 2.92 10.06 -20.71
CA CYS A 145 1.75 10.53 -21.47
C CYS A 145 0.68 11.17 -20.56
N LEU A 146 0.47 10.60 -19.37
CA LEU A 146 -0.45 11.17 -18.38
C LEU A 146 0.05 12.53 -17.90
N SER A 147 1.36 12.69 -17.67
CA SER A 147 1.94 13.97 -17.27
C SER A 147 1.70 15.07 -18.32
N ASP A 148 1.85 14.74 -19.61
CA ASP A 148 1.60 15.65 -20.72
C ASP A 148 0.11 16.05 -20.84
N LEU A 149 -0.79 15.12 -20.55
CA LEU A 149 -2.24 15.38 -20.54
C LEU A 149 -2.66 16.24 -19.35
N LEU A 150 -2.07 16.01 -18.17
CA LEU A 150 -2.41 16.72 -16.94
C LEU A 150 -1.80 18.13 -16.89
N LEU A 151 -0.63 18.35 -17.49
CA LEU A 151 0.10 19.62 -17.40
C LEU A 151 -0.76 20.84 -17.81
N PRO A 152 -1.52 20.85 -18.92
CA PRO A 152 -2.37 21.98 -19.28
C PRO A 152 -3.49 22.26 -18.28
N VAL A 153 -4.10 21.20 -17.74
CA VAL A 153 -5.24 21.29 -16.81
C VAL A 153 -4.76 21.75 -15.43
N VAL A 154 -3.67 21.17 -14.94
CA VAL A 154 -3.16 21.39 -13.59
C VAL A 154 -2.37 22.70 -13.49
N THR A 155 -1.57 23.06 -14.51
CA THR A 155 -0.69 24.24 -14.42
C THR A 155 -1.08 25.39 -15.35
N ARG A 156 -1.33 25.14 -16.65
CA ARG A 156 -1.55 26.24 -17.61
C ARG A 156 -2.89 26.93 -17.43
N GLY A 157 -3.97 26.18 -17.17
CA GLY A 157 -5.31 26.71 -16.93
C GLY A 157 -5.37 27.64 -15.71
N PRO A 158 -4.99 27.17 -14.51
CA PRO A 158 -5.06 27.97 -13.28
C PRO A 158 -4.14 29.18 -13.29
N VAL A 159 -2.93 29.06 -13.84
CA VAL A 159 -2.01 30.22 -13.97
C VAL A 159 -2.62 31.26 -14.90
N ARG A 160 -3.21 30.86 -16.04
CA ARG A 160 -3.91 31.79 -16.94
C ARG A 160 -5.12 32.43 -16.26
N HIS A 161 -5.88 31.68 -15.47
CA HIS A 161 -7.00 32.20 -14.71
C HIS A 161 -6.55 33.27 -13.69
N LEU A 162 -5.48 32.99 -12.93
CA LEU A 162 -4.87 33.96 -12.01
C LEU A 162 -4.37 35.22 -12.73
N GLN A 163 -3.85 35.08 -13.95
CA GLN A 163 -3.43 36.23 -14.76
C GLN A 163 -4.61 37.06 -15.25
N THR A 164 -5.65 36.44 -15.80
CA THR A 164 -6.78 37.16 -16.39
C THR A 164 -7.72 37.73 -15.35
N HIS A 165 -7.93 37.01 -14.24
CA HIS A 165 -8.93 37.38 -13.25
C HIS A 165 -8.34 38.29 -12.17
N TRP A 166 -7.08 38.10 -11.77
CA TRP A 166 -6.44 38.85 -10.68
C TRP A 166 -5.32 39.79 -11.16
N GLY A 167 -5.05 39.85 -12.47
CA GLY A 167 -4.08 40.79 -13.05
C GLY A 167 -2.62 40.56 -12.63
N LEU A 168 -2.30 39.41 -12.04
CA LEU A 168 -0.98 39.12 -11.49
C LEU A 168 0.08 38.98 -12.60
N PRO A 169 1.29 39.52 -12.41
CA PRO A 169 2.39 39.30 -13.33
C PRO A 169 2.79 37.81 -13.37
N ARG A 170 3.22 37.33 -14.53
CA ARG A 170 3.48 35.88 -14.79
C ARG A 170 4.33 35.20 -13.72
N ARG A 171 5.38 35.85 -13.22
CA ARG A 171 6.24 35.31 -12.16
C ARG A 171 5.50 35.12 -10.84
N GLN A 172 4.71 36.10 -10.41
CA GLN A 172 3.96 36.01 -9.15
C GLN A 172 2.81 35.01 -9.26
N ALA A 173 2.07 35.02 -10.38
CA ALA A 173 1.02 34.05 -10.65
C ALA A 173 1.55 32.60 -10.65
N ALA A 174 2.71 32.37 -11.28
CA ALA A 174 3.35 31.06 -11.31
C ALA A 174 3.84 30.61 -9.92
N LEU A 175 4.50 31.50 -9.15
CA LEU A 175 4.96 31.18 -7.79
C LEU A 175 3.78 30.86 -6.87
N LEU A 176 2.74 31.70 -6.86
CA LEU A 176 1.55 31.48 -6.04
C LEU A 176 0.84 30.18 -6.41
N HIS A 177 0.70 29.89 -7.71
CA HIS A 177 0.10 28.65 -8.16
C HIS A 177 0.92 27.42 -7.77
N VAL A 178 2.24 27.43 -7.97
CA VAL A 178 3.11 26.30 -7.60
C VAL A 178 3.13 26.09 -6.09
N SER A 179 3.18 27.17 -5.28
CA SER A 179 3.11 27.07 -3.82
C SER A 179 1.77 26.53 -3.35
N LEU A 180 0.65 27.00 -3.91
CA LEU A 180 -0.69 26.52 -3.56
C LEU A 180 -0.89 25.06 -4.00
N LEU A 181 -0.48 24.71 -5.22
CA LEU A 181 -0.55 23.35 -5.73
C LEU A 181 0.31 22.40 -4.87
N GLY A 182 1.53 22.80 -4.52
CA GLY A 182 2.40 22.03 -3.64
C GLY A 182 1.77 21.81 -2.26
N LEU A 183 1.17 22.85 -1.67
CA LEU A 183 0.45 22.73 -0.40
C LEU A 183 -0.73 21.75 -0.51
N VAL A 184 -1.55 21.89 -1.56
CA VAL A 184 -2.69 20.99 -1.80
C VAL A 184 -2.22 19.55 -1.99
N MET A 185 -1.14 19.32 -2.74
CA MET A 185 -0.57 17.98 -2.93
C MET A 185 -0.08 17.39 -1.61
N VAL A 186 0.60 18.14 -0.76
CA VAL A 186 1.01 17.67 0.58
C VAL A 186 -0.21 17.35 1.45
N MET A 187 -1.23 18.20 1.45
CA MET A 187 -2.45 17.97 2.22
C MET A 187 -3.19 16.71 1.74
N VAL A 188 -3.36 16.54 0.44
CA VAL A 188 -4.19 15.47 -0.15
C VAL A 188 -3.45 14.14 -0.28
N LEU A 189 -2.15 14.15 -0.61
CA LEU A 189 -1.39 12.92 -0.86
C LEU A 189 -0.62 12.41 0.37
N LEU A 190 -0.36 13.26 1.37
CA LEU A 190 0.39 12.86 2.57
C LEU A 190 -0.46 12.98 3.84
N LEU A 191 -0.96 14.18 4.15
CA LEU A 191 -1.58 14.42 5.46
C LEU A 191 -2.97 13.82 5.60
N LEU A 192 -3.83 13.94 4.57
CA LEU A 192 -5.17 13.38 4.59
C LEU A 192 -5.13 11.84 4.68
N PRO A 193 -4.35 11.11 3.85
CA PRO A 193 -4.22 9.66 3.99
C PRO A 193 -3.59 9.25 5.33
N ALA A 194 -2.61 9.98 5.85
CA ALA A 194 -2.00 9.67 7.15
C ALA A 194 -3.02 9.80 8.30
N VAL A 195 -3.87 10.83 8.27
CA VAL A 195 -4.96 10.98 9.25
C VAL A 195 -5.98 9.85 9.11
N ILE A 196 -6.38 9.52 7.88
CA ILE A 196 -7.30 8.42 7.59
C ILE A 196 -6.74 7.09 8.14
N LEU A 197 -5.50 6.74 7.81
CA LEU A 197 -4.84 5.52 8.27
C LEU A 197 -4.68 5.46 9.79
N CYS A 198 -4.40 6.58 10.45
CA CYS A 198 -4.34 6.63 11.91
C CYS A 198 -5.68 6.31 12.59
N TYR A 199 -6.82 6.57 11.93
CA TYR A 199 -8.14 6.21 12.43
C TYR A 199 -8.59 4.81 12.02
N LEU A 200 -8.19 4.35 10.83
CA LEU A 200 -8.55 3.04 10.30
C LEU A 200 -7.73 1.90 10.87
N VAL A 201 -6.44 2.13 11.17
CA VAL A 201 -5.53 1.07 11.60
C VAL A 201 -5.34 1.13 13.12
N PRO A 202 -5.87 0.17 13.89
CA PRO A 202 -5.73 0.17 15.33
C PRO A 202 -4.26 0.06 15.73
N GLY A 203 -3.82 0.91 16.66
CA GLY A 203 -2.44 0.92 17.18
C GLY A 203 -1.46 1.79 16.41
N TRP A 204 -1.83 2.35 15.25
CA TRP A 204 -0.97 3.28 14.51
C TRP A 204 -1.03 4.68 15.10
N ILE A 205 0.13 5.27 15.41
CA ILE A 205 0.22 6.70 15.69
C ILE A 205 0.37 7.49 14.40
N PHE A 206 0.01 8.78 14.42
CA PHE A 206 0.10 9.65 13.24
C PHE A 206 1.49 9.65 12.57
N LEU A 207 2.56 9.52 13.34
CA LEU A 207 3.92 9.46 12.82
C LEU A 207 4.14 8.22 11.94
N ASP A 208 3.63 7.06 12.37
CA ASP A 208 3.76 5.80 11.63
C ASP A 208 2.97 5.87 10.33
N ALA A 209 1.75 6.41 10.39
CA ALA A 209 0.91 6.63 9.21
C ALA A 209 1.54 7.63 8.22
N LEU A 210 2.12 8.71 8.71
CA LEU A 210 2.83 9.69 7.87
C LEU A 210 4.09 9.08 7.25
N PHE A 211 4.87 8.33 8.04
CA PHE A 211 6.05 7.62 7.56
C PHE A 211 5.67 6.64 6.46
N PHE A 212 4.61 5.86 6.65
CA PHE A 212 4.06 4.97 5.64
C PHE A 212 3.73 5.71 4.35
N CYS A 213 2.95 6.79 4.39
CA CYS A 213 2.59 7.56 3.20
C CYS A 213 3.82 8.11 2.45
N VAL A 214 4.83 8.60 3.17
CA VAL A 214 6.08 9.10 2.56
C VAL A 214 6.85 7.97 1.88
N MET A 215 6.96 6.80 2.54
CA MET A 215 7.67 5.64 1.98
C MET A 215 6.94 5.06 0.77
N THR A 216 5.61 5.12 0.74
CA THR A 216 4.79 4.68 -0.41
C THR A 216 4.96 5.63 -1.59
N LEU A 217 4.77 6.93 -1.36
CA LEU A 217 4.77 7.93 -2.42
C LEU A 217 6.17 8.15 -3.02
N SER A 218 7.21 7.97 -2.21
CA SER A 218 8.60 8.01 -2.68
C SER A 218 9.05 6.72 -3.38
N THR A 219 8.19 5.70 -3.47
CA THR A 219 8.47 4.38 -4.06
C THR A 219 9.65 3.64 -3.41
N VAL A 220 10.02 4.03 -2.17
CA VAL A 220 11.04 3.30 -1.39
C VAL A 220 10.45 2.00 -0.84
N GLY A 221 9.19 2.07 -0.40
CA GLY A 221 8.35 0.96 0.04
C GLY A 221 8.99 -0.06 0.97
N GLU A 222 9.18 0.33 2.23
CA GLU A 222 9.60 -0.59 3.26
C GLU A 222 8.43 -1.51 3.68
N GLY A 223 8.50 -2.79 3.27
CA GLY A 223 7.46 -3.81 3.54
C GLY A 223 7.16 -4.04 5.03
N ASN A 224 8.10 -3.73 5.93
CA ASN A 224 7.94 -3.97 7.37
C ASN A 224 6.89 -3.05 8.03
N TYR A 225 6.55 -1.93 7.39
CA TYR A 225 5.53 -0.99 7.88
C TYR A 225 4.15 -1.25 7.29
N LEU A 226 3.98 -2.23 6.40
CA LEU A 226 2.70 -2.38 5.71
C LEU A 226 1.57 -2.75 6.67
N LEU A 227 1.85 -3.59 7.64
CA LEU A 227 0.88 -4.03 8.62
C LEU A 227 1.71 -4.30 9.85
N GLY A 228 1.43 -3.56 10.93
CA GLY A 228 1.94 -3.92 12.25
C GLY A 228 1.78 -5.42 12.42
N ARG A 229 2.81 -6.09 12.93
CA ARG A 229 2.82 -7.54 13.19
C ARG A 229 1.83 -7.99 14.27
N GLU A 230 0.71 -7.29 14.41
CA GLU A 230 -0.54 -7.79 14.97
C GLU A 230 -1.70 -7.22 14.14
N HIS A 231 -2.46 -8.13 13.53
CA HIS A 231 -3.83 -7.94 13.04
C HIS A 231 -4.14 -6.66 12.26
N SER A 232 -4.31 -6.78 10.96
CA SER A 232 -5.24 -5.89 10.26
C SER A 232 -5.81 -6.58 9.02
N GLU A 233 -6.88 -7.35 9.25
CA GLU A 233 -7.87 -7.67 8.21
C GLU A 233 -8.56 -6.36 7.74
N GLU A 234 -8.60 -5.33 8.58
CA GLU A 234 -9.36 -4.08 8.35
C GLU A 234 -8.69 -3.06 7.40
N ALA A 235 -7.35 -2.92 7.40
CA ALA A 235 -6.66 -2.06 6.43
C ALA A 235 -6.60 -2.69 5.03
N GLN A 236 -6.53 -4.02 4.98
CA GLN A 236 -6.67 -4.77 3.73
C GLN A 236 -8.11 -4.62 3.21
N GLU A 237 -9.12 -4.76 4.06
CA GLU A 237 -10.53 -4.51 3.71
C GLU A 237 -10.80 -3.07 3.25
N GLY A 238 -10.14 -2.06 3.86
CA GLY A 238 -10.25 -0.67 3.40
C GLY A 238 -9.67 -0.47 2.00
N LEU A 239 -8.51 -1.06 1.71
CA LEU A 239 -7.90 -1.00 0.39
C LEU A 239 -8.66 -1.84 -0.65
N GLU A 240 -9.24 -2.99 -0.25
CA GLU A 240 -10.15 -3.81 -1.05
C GLU A 240 -11.44 -3.04 -1.39
N PHE A 241 -12.05 -2.35 -0.42
CA PHE A 241 -13.22 -1.51 -0.65
C PHE A 241 -12.95 -0.41 -1.69
N PHE A 242 -11.77 0.23 -1.64
CA PHE A 242 -11.37 1.25 -2.60
C PHE A 242 -11.00 0.71 -3.99
N THR A 243 -10.57 -0.54 -4.11
CA THR A 243 -10.05 -1.10 -5.37
C THR A 243 -11.03 -2.01 -6.10
N THR A 244 -11.91 -2.74 -5.39
CA THR A 244 -12.83 -3.71 -6.00
C THR A 244 -14.30 -3.43 -5.73
N CYS A 245 -14.64 -2.45 -4.88
CA CYS A 245 -16.03 -2.21 -4.45
C CYS A 245 -16.70 -3.49 -3.89
N GLU A 246 -15.92 -4.44 -3.38
CA GLU A 246 -16.44 -5.69 -2.84
C GLU A 246 -16.63 -5.53 -1.33
N SER A 247 -17.87 -5.31 -0.91
CA SER A 247 -18.21 -5.34 0.51
C SER A 247 -18.33 -6.81 0.95
N ARG A 248 -17.30 -7.33 1.62
CA ARG A 248 -17.40 -8.64 2.27
C ARG A 248 -18.28 -8.51 3.51
N ARG A 249 -19.58 -8.77 3.35
CA ARG A 249 -20.49 -8.87 4.49
C ARG A 249 -20.18 -10.19 5.22
N SER A 250 -19.54 -10.10 6.38
CA SER A 250 -19.36 -11.23 7.29
C SER A 250 -20.72 -11.86 7.63
N GLY A 251 -21.00 -13.02 7.03
CA GLY A 251 -22.27 -13.72 7.19
C GLY A 251 -22.32 -15.01 6.38
N VAL A 252 -21.97 -16.11 7.06
CA VAL A 252 -22.30 -17.53 6.81
C VAL A 252 -23.06 -17.86 5.51
N GLY A 253 -22.39 -18.61 4.63
CA GLY A 253 -22.98 -19.65 3.79
C GLY A 253 -23.84 -19.21 2.59
N GLY A 254 -23.27 -19.29 1.39
CA GLY A 254 -24.03 -19.23 0.14
C GLY A 254 -23.14 -19.11 -1.09
N GLN A 255 -22.88 -20.23 -1.75
CA GLN A 255 -22.18 -20.31 -3.04
C GLN A 255 -23.05 -19.68 -4.14
N PHE A 256 -22.55 -18.64 -4.83
CA PHE A 256 -23.08 -18.24 -6.14
C PHE A 256 -21.95 -17.76 -7.07
N ASP A 257 -21.83 -18.46 -8.21
CA ASP A 257 -21.06 -18.06 -9.39
C ASP A 257 -21.63 -16.77 -9.99
N PHE A 258 -20.78 -15.78 -10.33
CA PHE A 258 -21.09 -14.83 -11.39
C PHE A 258 -19.84 -14.34 -12.16
N SER A 259 -20.00 -14.30 -13.48
CA SER A 259 -19.05 -13.93 -14.54
C SER A 259 -18.74 -12.42 -14.56
N PRO A 260 -17.58 -11.98 -15.11
CA PRO A 260 -17.07 -10.62 -14.92
C PRO A 260 -17.67 -9.63 -15.93
N GLY A 261 -18.16 -8.50 -15.43
CA GLY A 261 -18.58 -7.39 -16.27
C GLY A 261 -18.79 -6.11 -15.47
N PHE A 262 -18.23 -5.03 -16.01
CA PHE A 262 -18.53 -3.61 -15.73
C PHE A 262 -17.69 -2.86 -14.68
N PHE A 263 -16.59 -2.31 -15.24
CA PHE A 263 -16.02 -0.98 -15.02
C PHE A 263 -17.04 0.12 -14.58
N TRP A 264 -16.61 0.98 -13.66
CA TRP A 264 -17.18 2.25 -13.15
C TRP A 264 -18.44 2.16 -12.28
N CYS A 265 -18.30 2.46 -10.98
CA CYS A 265 -19.42 2.92 -10.16
C CYS A 265 -19.34 4.44 -9.94
N PRO A 266 -20.34 5.23 -10.40
CA PRO A 266 -20.44 6.64 -10.09
C PRO A 266 -21.03 6.84 -8.69
N PHE A 267 -20.61 7.92 -8.04
CA PHE A 267 -21.19 8.55 -6.86
C PHE A 267 -22.70 8.29 -6.71
N GLN A 268 -23.12 7.44 -5.76
CA GLN A 268 -24.52 7.34 -5.37
C GLN A 268 -24.73 8.10 -4.06
N THR A 269 -25.37 9.25 -4.22
CA THR A 269 -25.85 10.16 -3.19
C THR A 269 -26.86 9.44 -2.29
N PHE A 270 -26.67 9.59 -0.98
CA PHE A 270 -27.63 9.19 0.05
C PHE A 270 -28.93 9.99 -0.15
N GLY A 271 -29.93 9.36 -0.78
CA GLY A 271 -31.25 9.92 -1.04
C GLY A 271 -32.31 9.23 -0.19
N ASN A 272 -32.67 9.84 0.94
CA ASN A 272 -33.84 9.48 1.73
C ASN A 272 -35.12 9.75 0.91
N ARG A 273 -36.01 8.76 0.75
CA ARG A 273 -37.41 9.02 0.40
C ARG A 273 -38.35 7.93 0.96
N ASN A 274 -39.18 8.35 1.91
CA ASN A 274 -40.38 7.67 2.38
C ASN A 274 -41.53 7.80 1.35
N GLU A 275 -42.60 7.02 1.57
CA GLU A 275 -43.95 7.05 0.96
C GLU A 275 -44.12 6.29 -0.38
N SER A 276 -45.20 5.59 -0.75
CA SER A 276 -46.39 4.95 -0.12
C SER A 276 -47.28 4.45 -1.31
N GLY A 277 -48.07 3.36 -1.13
CA GLY A 277 -49.20 2.97 -2.02
C GLY A 277 -48.97 1.65 -2.80
N ILE A 278 -49.64 0.52 -2.51
CA ILE A 278 -51.05 0.13 -2.78
C ILE A 278 -51.30 0.11 -4.32
N ASP A 279 -51.60 -0.98 -5.03
CA ASP A 279 -52.73 -1.93 -4.92
C ASP A 279 -52.54 -3.19 -5.85
N PRO A 280 -53.48 -4.16 -5.99
CA PRO A 280 -53.20 -5.60 -6.03
C PRO A 280 -53.77 -6.33 -7.29
N ASN A 281 -53.71 -7.66 -7.29
CA ASN A 281 -54.43 -8.61 -8.15
C ASN A 281 -53.94 -8.79 -9.60
N THR A 282 -53.38 -9.97 -9.87
CA THR A 282 -53.85 -10.81 -10.99
C THR A 282 -53.50 -12.28 -10.76
N VAL A 283 -54.50 -13.11 -11.01
CA VAL A 283 -54.66 -14.53 -10.66
C VAL A 283 -54.38 -15.40 -11.90
N GLY A 284 -53.80 -16.59 -11.72
CA GLY A 284 -53.72 -17.63 -12.76
C GLY A 284 -52.79 -18.82 -12.43
N PRO A 285 -53.31 -20.04 -12.14
CA PRO A 285 -52.56 -21.23 -11.65
C PRO A 285 -52.45 -22.34 -12.73
N PRO A 286 -52.23 -23.63 -12.38
CA PRO A 286 -51.19 -24.29 -11.57
C PRO A 286 -50.35 -25.26 -12.43
N ASP A 287 -49.24 -25.83 -11.92
CA ASP A 287 -49.04 -27.29 -11.97
C ASP A 287 -47.69 -27.78 -11.42
N LYS A 288 -47.84 -28.76 -10.52
CA LYS A 288 -46.96 -29.89 -10.16
C LYS A 288 -45.83 -29.61 -9.15
N LEU A 289 -46.03 -30.00 -7.87
CA LEU A 289 -45.72 -31.33 -7.28
C LEU A 289 -44.19 -31.56 -7.27
N TYR A 290 -43.46 -31.63 -6.15
CA TYR A 290 -43.71 -32.43 -4.95
C TYR A 290 -42.90 -31.96 -3.72
N THR A 291 -43.56 -32.05 -2.55
CA THR A 291 -43.05 -32.43 -1.21
C THR A 291 -41.93 -31.64 -0.53
N PHE A 292 -42.33 -30.72 0.34
CA PHE A 292 -41.74 -30.56 1.67
C PHE A 292 -42.81 -30.87 2.71
N LEU A 293 -42.56 -31.88 3.56
CA LEU A 293 -43.31 -32.12 4.79
C LEU A 293 -42.30 -32.05 5.96
N PRO A 294 -42.37 -31.05 6.86
CA PRO A 294 -41.96 -31.19 8.26
C PRO A 294 -43.18 -31.76 9.05
N PRO A 295 -43.24 -31.89 10.38
CA PRO A 295 -42.28 -31.53 11.45
C PRO A 295 -42.11 -32.69 12.49
N LEU A 296 -41.32 -32.48 13.56
CA LEU A 296 -41.68 -32.82 14.95
C LEU A 296 -40.51 -32.56 15.94
N VAL A 297 -40.68 -31.46 16.68
CA VAL A 297 -40.37 -31.13 18.10
C VAL A 297 -40.50 -32.35 19.06
N PRO A 298 -39.98 -32.38 20.32
CA PRO A 298 -38.72 -31.92 20.96
C PRO A 298 -38.15 -32.98 21.98
N LEU A 299 -37.26 -32.54 22.91
CA LEU A 299 -36.89 -33.15 24.23
C LEU A 299 -35.85 -34.28 24.24
N LEU A 300 -34.57 -33.95 24.45
CA LEU A 300 -33.85 -34.00 25.73
C LEU A 300 -32.44 -33.41 25.57
#